data_AF-A0A6I2M5T3-F1
#
_entry.id   AF-A0A6I2M5T3-F1
#
_cell.length_a   1.000
_cell.length_b   1.000
_cell.length_c   1.000
_cell.angle_alpha   90.00
_cell.angle_beta   90.00
_cell.angle_gamma   90.00
#
_symmetry.space_group_name_H-M   'P 1'
#
loop_
_entity.id
_entity.type
_entity.pdbx_description
1 polymer ?
#
loop_
_entity_poly.entity_id
_entity_poly.type
_entity_poly.pdbx_seq_one_letter_code
_entity_poly.pdbx_strand_id
1 'polypeptide(L)'
;MNQMARPSKIPEQKRRKWGVLNVTATERGVIEKAAAAARQPVNRFIIARTLSGASVVRADWQQNVARLGLAVGLLQEIAAEVRQRAEPIDALRIALELRRVEAALTEPTLSSAADAVSWEC
;
A
#
# COMPACT_ATOMS: atom_id res chain seq x y z
N MET A 1 -5.17 -57.52 -6.30
CA MET A 1 -4.61 -56.21 -6.72
C MET A 1 -5.63 -55.13 -6.38
N ASN A 2 -5.54 -54.51 -5.19
CA ASN A 2 -6.44 -53.43 -4.80
C ASN A 2 -5.75 -52.08 -5.07
N GLN A 3 -6.17 -51.39 -6.13
CA GLN A 3 -5.81 -49.99 -6.31
C GLN A 3 -6.59 -49.16 -5.28
N MET A 4 -5.89 -48.65 -4.25
CA MET A 4 -6.45 -47.61 -3.39
C MET A 4 -6.55 -46.32 -4.21
N ALA A 5 -7.77 -46.00 -4.67
CA ALA A 5 -8.06 -44.73 -5.31
C ALA A 5 -7.68 -43.58 -4.35
N ARG A 6 -6.72 -42.76 -4.79
CA ARG A 6 -6.28 -41.56 -4.07
C ARG A 6 -7.50 -40.64 -3.88
N PRO A 7 -7.85 -40.23 -2.64
CA PRO A 7 -8.99 -39.34 -2.41
C PRO A 7 -8.85 -38.05 -3.23
N SER A 8 -9.72 -37.87 -4.22
CA SER A 8 -9.74 -36.67 -5.06
C SER A 8 -10.36 -35.53 -4.25
N LYS A 9 -9.61 -34.44 -4.04
CA LYS A 9 -10.07 -33.26 -3.28
C LYS A 9 -11.31 -32.66 -3.94
N ILE A 10 -12.37 -32.49 -3.14
CA ILE A 10 -13.66 -31.88 -3.51
C ILE A 10 -13.40 -30.48 -4.11
N PRO A 11 -14.11 -30.04 -5.17
CA PRO A 11 -13.88 -28.76 -5.85
C PRO A 11 -13.85 -27.54 -4.92
N GLU A 12 -14.63 -27.56 -3.84
CA GLU A 12 -14.66 -26.51 -2.82
C GLU A 12 -13.33 -26.35 -2.06
N GLN A 13 -12.63 -27.45 -1.80
CA GLN A 13 -11.28 -27.40 -1.20
C GLN A 13 -10.23 -26.83 -2.16
N LYS A 14 -10.47 -26.90 -3.47
CA LYS A 14 -9.57 -26.34 -4.50
C LYS A 14 -9.70 -24.81 -4.62
N ARG A 15 -10.76 -24.19 -4.07
CA ARG A 15 -11.05 -22.76 -4.20
C ARG A 15 -10.60 -21.89 -3.02
N ARG A 16 -9.78 -22.39 -2.09
CA ARG A 16 -9.12 -21.53 -1.10
C ARG A 16 -7.97 -20.77 -1.75
N LYS A 17 -8.31 -19.68 -2.45
CA LYS A 17 -7.33 -18.73 -2.99
C LYS A 17 -6.62 -18.10 -1.79
N TRP A 18 -5.34 -18.41 -1.63
CA TRP A 18 -4.50 -17.77 -0.62
C TRP A 18 -4.32 -16.32 -1.04
N GLY A 19 -4.98 -15.39 -0.34
CA GLY A 19 -4.70 -13.97 -0.50
C GLY A 19 -3.34 -13.69 0.14
N VAL A 20 -2.40 -13.14 -0.64
CA VAL A 20 -1.15 -12.63 -0.09
C VAL A 20 -1.44 -11.28 0.54
N LEU A 21 -1.18 -11.16 1.85
CA LEU A 21 -1.25 -9.89 2.57
C LEU A 21 0.16 -9.31 2.64
N ASN A 22 0.43 -8.28 1.84
CA ASN A 22 1.68 -7.53 1.92
C ASN A 22 1.60 -6.54 3.08
N VAL A 23 2.55 -6.64 4.00
CA VAL A 23 2.68 -5.74 5.17
C VAL A 23 4.12 -5.30 5.31
N THR A 24 4.30 -4.05 5.72
CA THR A 24 5.59 -3.50 6.15
C THR A 24 6.09 -4.16 7.44
N ALA A 25 7.37 -4.01 7.76
CA ALA A 25 7.94 -4.53 9.01
C ALA A 25 7.25 -3.95 10.26
N THR A 26 6.91 -2.65 10.23
CA THR A 26 6.20 -1.98 11.31
C THR A 26 4.79 -2.55 11.50
N GLU A 27 4.05 -2.74 10.41
CA GLU A 27 2.70 -3.36 10.45
C GLU A 27 2.76 -4.80 10.95
N ARG A 28 3.77 -5.58 10.53
CA ARG A 28 4.00 -6.94 11.02
C ARG A 28 4.18 -6.96 12.54
N GLY A 29 5.02 -6.09 13.09
CA GLY A 29 5.22 -6.00 14.54
C GLY A 29 3.94 -5.65 15.31
N VAL A 30 3.12 -4.75 14.76
CA VAL A 30 1.80 -4.41 15.34
C VAL A 30 0.86 -5.62 15.33
N ILE A 31 0.81 -6.36 14.22
CA ILE A 31 -0.03 -7.56 14.08
C ILE A 31 0.40 -8.64 15.08
N GLU A 32 1.70 -8.91 15.18
CA GLU A 32 2.24 -9.91 16.10
C GLU A 32 1.93 -9.58 17.56
N LYS A 33 2.13 -8.31 17.95
CA LYS A 33 1.80 -7.83 19.30
C LYS A 33 0.30 -7.97 19.61
N ALA A 34 -0.57 -7.63 18.65
CA ALA A 34 -2.02 -7.75 18.81
C ALA A 34 -2.47 -9.22 18.88
N ALA A 35 -1.87 -10.10 18.07
CA ALA A 35 -2.14 -11.54 18.10
C ALA A 35 -1.69 -12.17 19.42
N ALA A 36 -0.52 -11.79 19.94
CA ALA A 36 -0.02 -12.21 21.24
C ALA A 36 -0.93 -11.75 22.38
N ALA A 37 -1.39 -10.48 22.36
CA ALA A 37 -2.34 -9.97 23.34
C ALA A 37 -3.68 -10.72 23.31
N ALA A 38 -4.13 -11.13 22.12
CA ALA A 38 -5.32 -11.97 21.93
C ALA A 38 -5.09 -13.47 22.21
N ARG A 39 -3.86 -13.88 22.54
CA ARG A 39 -3.43 -15.28 22.74
C ARG A 39 -3.77 -16.18 21.54
N GLN A 40 -3.61 -15.65 20.34
CA GLN A 40 -3.89 -16.37 19.09
C GLN A 40 -2.66 -16.40 18.18
N PRO A 41 -2.46 -17.50 17.42
CA PRO A 41 -1.51 -17.49 16.31
C PRO A 41 -1.89 -16.40 15.30
N VAL A 42 -0.90 -15.72 14.72
CA VAL A 42 -1.07 -14.57 13.80
C VAL A 42 -2.10 -14.86 12.70
N ASN A 43 -2.03 -16.02 12.02
CA ASN A 43 -2.97 -16.37 10.96
C ASN A 43 -4.42 -16.48 11.47
N ARG A 44 -4.62 -17.06 12.66
CA ARG A 44 -5.95 -17.20 13.26
C ARG A 44 -6.50 -15.83 13.68
N PHE A 45 -5.64 -14.98 14.22
CA PHE A 45 -5.97 -13.61 14.59
C PHE A 45 -6.41 -12.78 13.37
N ILE A 46 -5.66 -12.84 12.26
CA ILE A 46 -5.99 -12.13 11.02
C ILE A 46 -7.36 -12.59 10.50
N ILE A 47 -7.57 -13.89 10.35
CA ILE A 47 -8.85 -14.45 9.87
C ILE A 47 -10.01 -13.99 10.77
N ALA A 48 -9.86 -14.09 12.09
CA ALA A 48 -10.90 -13.69 13.04
C ALA A 48 -11.22 -12.18 12.94
N ARG A 49 -10.22 -11.33 12.71
CA ARG A 49 -10.41 -9.89 12.49
C ARG A 49 -11.05 -9.57 11.14
N THR A 50 -10.73 -10.31 10.08
CA THR A 50 -11.36 -10.12 8.77
C THR A 50 -12.83 -10.55 8.81
N LEU A 51 -13.13 -11.68 9.46
CA LEU A 51 -14.51 -12.18 9.58
C LEU A 51 -15.39 -11.32 10.50
N SER A 52 -14.80 -10.66 11.49
CA SER A 52 -15.57 -9.76 12.37
C SER A 52 -15.93 -8.42 11.72
N GLY A 53 -15.47 -8.16 10.49
CA GLY A 53 -15.74 -6.91 9.78
C GLY A 53 -15.08 -5.68 10.44
N ALA A 54 -14.16 -5.90 11.37
CA ALA A 54 -13.43 -4.82 12.03
C ALA A 54 -12.42 -4.20 11.06
N SER A 55 -12.91 -3.28 10.23
CA SER A 55 -12.09 -2.40 9.41
C SER A 55 -11.26 -1.51 10.33
N VAL A 56 -9.97 -1.80 10.44
CA VAL A 56 -9.02 -0.82 10.99
C VAL A 56 -8.75 0.17 9.86
N VAL A 57 -9.28 1.38 10.02
CA VAL A 57 -8.88 2.49 9.17
C VAL A 57 -7.39 2.69 9.39
N ARG A 58 -6.60 2.51 8.33
CA ARG A 58 -5.19 2.88 8.27
C ARG A 58 -5.11 4.39 8.48
N ALA A 59 -4.95 4.82 9.74
CA ALA A 59 -4.85 6.24 10.08
C ALA A 59 -3.69 6.92 9.34
N ASP A 60 -2.61 6.15 9.10
CA ASP A 60 -1.48 6.52 8.26
C ASP A 60 -1.88 6.79 6.81
N TRP A 61 -2.78 5.97 6.23
CA TRP A 61 -3.28 6.18 4.88
C TRP A 61 -4.04 7.50 4.77
N GLN A 62 -5.01 7.74 5.65
CA GLN A 62 -5.78 8.98 5.63
C GLN A 62 -4.90 10.22 5.82
N GLN A 63 -3.93 10.14 6.74
CA GLN A 63 -2.99 11.23 6.98
C GLN A 63 -2.07 11.46 5.77
N ASN A 64 -1.60 10.41 5.13
CA ASN A 64 -0.73 10.52 3.94
C ASN A 64 -1.50 11.04 2.73
N VAL A 65 -2.76 10.61 2.54
CA VAL A 65 -3.65 11.16 1.50
C VAL A 65 -3.92 12.65 1.76
N ALA A 66 -4.19 13.04 3.00
CA ALA A 66 -4.39 14.45 3.36
C ALA A 66 -3.12 15.29 3.09
N ARG A 67 -1.94 14.79 3.49
CA ARG A 67 -0.65 15.43 3.20
C ARG A 67 -0.37 15.55 1.70
N LEU A 68 -0.71 14.52 0.92
CA LEU A 68 -0.58 14.55 -0.53
C LEU A 68 -1.46 15.64 -1.14
N GLY A 69 -2.72 15.74 -0.69
CA GLY A 69 -3.64 16.81 -1.09
C GLY A 69 -3.09 18.21 -0.78
N LEU A 70 -2.53 18.40 0.41
CA LEU A 70 -1.87 19.66 0.79
C LEU A 70 -0.68 19.98 -0.13
N ALA A 71 0.17 19.00 -0.42
CA ALA A 71 1.32 19.20 -1.32
C ALA A 71 0.89 19.63 -2.72
N VAL A 72 -0.13 18.98 -3.29
CA VAL A 72 -0.69 19.36 -4.60
C VAL A 72 -1.26 20.79 -4.58
N GLY A 73 -1.98 21.15 -3.51
CA GLY A 73 -2.49 22.51 -3.34
C GLY A 73 -1.38 23.56 -3.32
N LEU A 74 -0.31 23.33 -2.54
CA LEU A 74 0.84 24.23 -2.47
C LEU A 74 1.56 24.37 -3.83
N LEU A 75 1.68 23.30 -4.61
CA LEU A 75 2.26 23.37 -5.97
C LEU A 75 1.42 24.25 -6.90
N GLN A 76 0.09 24.20 -6.78
CA GLN A 76 -0.81 25.05 -7.56
C GLN A 76 -0.71 26.53 -7.15
N GLU A 77 -0.61 26.81 -5.85
CA GLU A 77 -0.38 28.17 -5.34
C GLU A 77 0.95 28.75 -5.85
N ILE A 78 2.03 27.97 -5.79
CA ILE A 78 3.34 28.37 -6.35
C ILE A 78 3.22 28.65 -7.85
N ALA A 79 2.54 27.79 -8.61
CA ALA A 79 2.33 28.00 -10.03
C ALA A 79 1.54 29.30 -10.32
N ALA A 80 0.55 29.63 -9.50
CA ALA A 80 -0.23 30.87 -9.63
C ALA A 80 0.62 32.12 -9.33
N GLU A 81 1.39 32.11 -8.24
CA GLU A 81 2.29 33.20 -7.86
C GLU A 81 3.38 33.44 -8.91
N VAL A 82 3.96 32.37 -9.44
CA VAL A 82 5.00 32.44 -10.47
C VAL A 82 4.44 33.08 -11.76
N ARG A 83 3.22 32.74 -12.17
CA ARG A 83 2.58 33.38 -13.34
C ARG A 83 2.36 34.88 -13.16
N GLN A 84 2.22 35.36 -11.93
CA GLN A 84 2.01 36.79 -11.66
C GLN A 84 3.31 37.60 -11.60
N ARG A 85 4.43 36.96 -11.23
CA ARG A 85 5.67 37.67 -10.87
C ARG A 85 6.86 37.40 -11.78
N ALA A 86 6.88 36.27 -12.50
CA ALA A 86 8.00 35.89 -13.34
C ALA A 86 7.80 36.31 -14.79
N GLU A 87 8.92 36.46 -15.50
CA GLU A 87 8.92 36.63 -16.96
C GLU A 87 8.21 35.43 -17.62
N PRO A 88 7.51 35.63 -18.75
CA PRO A 88 6.64 34.59 -19.34
C PRO A 88 7.35 33.25 -19.61
N ILE A 89 8.61 33.28 -20.06
CA ILE A 89 9.41 32.08 -20.34
C ILE A 89 9.76 31.32 -19.05
N ASP A 90 10.14 32.06 -18.00
CA ASP A 90 10.48 31.46 -16.71
C ASP A 90 9.22 30.88 -16.05
N ALA A 91 8.09 31.58 -16.16
CA ALA A 91 6.80 31.10 -15.67
C ALA A 91 6.39 29.78 -16.34
N LEU A 92 6.56 29.67 -17.66
CA LEU A 92 6.30 28.43 -18.41
C LEU A 92 7.21 27.28 -17.96
N ARG A 93 8.51 27.54 -17.83
CA ARG A 93 9.48 26.54 -17.40
C ARG A 93 9.16 26.02 -15.99
N ILE A 94 8.91 26.92 -15.05
CA ILE A 94 8.59 26.57 -13.67
C ILE A 94 7.25 25.80 -13.61
N ALA A 95 6.23 26.23 -14.36
CA ALA A 95 4.96 25.51 -14.42
C ALA A 95 5.13 24.06 -14.92
N LEU A 96 6.04 23.84 -15.86
CA LEU A 96 6.32 22.50 -16.40
C LEU A 96 7.04 21.61 -15.37
N GLU A 97 7.99 22.15 -14.61
CA GLU A 97 8.64 21.41 -13.52
C GLU A 97 7.67 21.09 -12.38
N LEU A 98 6.82 22.04 -11.98
CA LEU A 98 5.78 21.79 -10.97
C LEU A 98 4.82 20.68 -11.40
N ARG A 99 4.47 20.63 -12.69
CA ARG A 99 3.62 19.57 -13.23
C ARG A 99 4.28 18.20 -13.20
N ARG A 100 5.60 18.12 -13.41
CA ARG A 100 6.37 16.87 -13.26
C ARG A 100 6.40 16.39 -11.82
N VAL A 101 6.58 17.30 -10.86
CA VAL A 101 6.53 16.97 -9.43
C VAL A 101 5.15 16.43 -9.05
N GLU A 102 4.07 17.08 -9.48
CA GLU A 102 2.70 16.60 -9.25
C GLU A 102 2.46 15.21 -9.85
N ALA A 103 2.96 14.97 -11.07
CA ALA A 103 2.88 13.66 -11.70
C ALA A 103 3.63 12.59 -10.89
N ALA A 104 4.86 12.86 -10.45
CA ALA A 104 5.64 11.93 -9.64
C ALA A 104 5.00 11.63 -8.26
N LEU A 105 4.28 12.60 -7.68
CA LEU A 105 3.56 12.44 -6.43
C LEU A 105 2.26 11.64 -6.58
N THR A 106 1.63 11.68 -7.76
CA THR A 106 0.34 11.04 -8.03
C THR A 106 0.49 9.72 -8.79
N GLU A 107 1.65 9.47 -9.39
CA GLU A 107 1.96 8.18 -10.00
C GLU A 107 1.90 7.10 -8.91
N PRO A 108 1.00 6.10 -9.04
CA PRO A 108 0.99 4.99 -8.12
C PRO A 108 2.34 4.30 -8.29
N THR A 109 3.22 4.47 -7.31
CA THR A 109 4.41 3.64 -7.19
C THR A 109 3.90 2.23 -6.97
N LEU A 110 3.75 1.49 -8.08
CA LEU A 110 3.69 0.04 -8.08
C LEU A 110 5.04 -0.38 -7.53
N SER A 111 5.14 -0.43 -6.19
CA SER A 111 6.29 -0.94 -5.49
C SER A 111 6.44 -2.39 -5.91
N SER A 112 7.23 -2.58 -6.96
CA SER A 112 7.81 -3.85 -7.35
C SER A 112 8.65 -4.28 -6.17
N ALA A 113 8.24 -5.37 -5.52
CA ALA A 113 8.98 -6.06 -4.48
C ALA A 113 10.31 -6.68 -4.99
N ALA A 114 10.92 -6.09 -6.02
CA ALA A 114 12.14 -6.59 -6.67
C ALA A 114 13.44 -6.15 -5.97
N ASP A 115 13.42 -5.11 -5.13
CA ASP A 115 14.66 -4.59 -4.53
C ASP A 115 14.98 -5.19 -3.15
N ALA A 116 14.24 -6.22 -2.69
CA ALA A 116 14.45 -6.85 -1.39
C ALA A 116 15.08 -8.26 -1.44
N VAL A 117 15.77 -8.61 -2.54
CA VAL A 117 16.56 -9.84 -2.62
C VAL A 117 17.96 -9.52 -3.16
N SER A 118 18.82 -9.02 -2.28
CA SER A 118 20.26 -9.29 -2.37
C SER A 118 20.59 -10.21 -1.20
N TRP A 119 20.56 -11.51 -1.48
CA TRP A 119 21.11 -12.54 -0.61
C TRP A 119 22.55 -12.76 -1.04
N GLU A 120 23.48 -12.28 -0.23
CA GLU A 120 24.88 -12.70 -0.12
C GLU A 120 25.13 -12.75 1.40
N CYS A 121 25.54 -13.82 2.08
CA CYS A 121 26.01 -15.16 1.74
C CYS A 121 25.54 -16.13 2.85
#